data_AF-A0A3G8LZR9-F1
#
_entry.id   AF-A0A3G8LZR9-F1
#
_cell.length_a   1.000
_cell.length_b   1.000
_cell.length_c   1.000
_cell.angle_alpha   90.00
_cell.angle_beta   90.00
_cell.angle_gamma   90.00
#
_symmetry.space_group_name_H-M   'P 1'
#
loop_
_entity.id
_entity.type
_entity.pdbx_description
1 polymer ?
#
loop_
_entity_poly.entity_id
_entity_poly.type
_entity_poly.pdbx_seq_one_letter_code
_entity_poly.pdbx_strand_id
1 'polypeptide(L)'
;MRLIRDSLNATEVAHISMETPLGKVIDYLPQVKLINTDIFTKFMKLDAAYCQLELGLYGLCSDCEIDIEPPRLIADPTEQRCTDCEQKFRREHRHELRLNH
;
A
#
# COMPACT_ATOMS: atom_id res chain seq x y z
N MET A 1 44.95 6.67 2.49
CA MET A 1 44.24 5.42 2.75
C MET A 1 42.80 5.75 3.10
N ARG A 2 41.85 5.53 2.18
CA ARG A 2 40.41 5.65 2.44
C ARG A 2 39.98 4.44 3.26
N LEU A 3 39.56 4.65 4.51
CA LEU A 3 38.80 3.66 5.27
C LEU A 3 37.32 3.94 5.02
N ILE A 4 36.77 3.30 3.99
CA ILE A 4 35.32 3.13 3.86
C ILE A 4 34.97 1.97 4.80
N ARG A 5 34.44 2.32 5.97
CA ARG A 5 33.80 1.45 6.95
C ARG A 5 32.57 2.26 7.40
N ASP A 6 31.33 1.77 7.29
CA ASP A 6 30.90 0.42 7.57
C ASP A 6 29.86 -0.08 6.57
N SER A 7 30.01 -1.35 6.22
CA SER A 7 28.96 -2.13 5.56
C SER A 7 27.73 -2.12 6.46
N LEU A 8 26.58 -1.82 5.87
CA LEU A 8 25.27 -2.12 6.43
C LEU A 8 25.30 -3.57 6.94
N ASN A 9 25.30 -3.75 8.26
CA ASN A 9 25.20 -5.07 8.86
C ASN A 9 23.86 -5.66 8.40
N ALA A 10 23.93 -6.74 7.62
CA ALA A 10 22.79 -7.48 7.10
C ALA A 10 21.97 -8.21 8.19
N THR A 11 21.96 -7.68 9.42
CA THR A 11 21.50 -8.39 10.63
C THR A 11 20.64 -7.53 11.57
N GLU A 12 20.46 -6.23 11.33
CA GLU A 12 19.31 -5.50 11.87
C GLU A 12 18.11 -5.70 10.95
N VAL A 13 17.72 -6.97 10.75
CA VAL A 13 16.38 -7.26 10.28
C VAL A 13 15.47 -6.67 11.35
N ALA A 14 14.67 -5.65 11.00
CA ALA A 14 13.63 -5.16 11.90
C ALA A 14 12.98 -6.36 12.58
N HIS A 15 12.85 -6.35 13.91
CA HIS A 15 12.25 -7.43 14.70
C HIS A 15 10.76 -7.56 14.33
N ILE A 16 10.47 -8.01 13.11
CA ILE A 16 9.15 -8.25 12.58
C ILE A 16 8.75 -9.62 13.09
N SER A 17 7.70 -9.59 13.88
CA SER A 17 7.04 -10.74 14.48
C SER A 17 5.58 -10.74 14.03
N MET A 18 4.82 -11.78 14.39
CA MET A 18 3.40 -11.86 14.05
C MET A 18 2.56 -10.79 14.77
N GLU A 19 3.08 -10.24 15.87
CA GLU A 19 2.47 -9.18 16.66
C GLU A 19 2.77 -7.78 16.10
N THR A 20 3.60 -7.69 15.05
CA THR A 20 3.97 -6.41 14.46
C THR A 20 2.82 -5.85 13.62
N PRO A 21 2.33 -4.63 13.89
CA PRO A 21 1.30 -4.00 13.07
C PRO A 21 1.75 -3.86 11.61
N LEU A 22 0.85 -4.08 10.66
CA LEU A 22 1.18 -4.06 9.23
C LEU A 22 1.79 -2.72 8.78
N GLY A 23 1.27 -1.59 9.27
CA GLY A 23 1.88 -0.27 9.06
C GLY A 23 3.36 -0.18 9.47
N LYS A 24 3.78 -0.89 10.52
CA LYS A 24 5.21 -0.92 10.93
C LYS A 24 6.07 -1.74 9.97
N VAL A 25 5.51 -2.77 9.34
CA VAL A 25 6.20 -3.50 8.27
C VAL A 25 6.38 -2.61 7.05
N ILE A 26 5.35 -1.82 6.70
CA ILE A 26 5.40 -0.85 5.59
C ILE A 26 6.47 0.22 5.83
N ASP A 27 6.59 0.76 7.04
CA ASP A 27 7.61 1.74 7.44
C ASP A 27 9.05 1.23 7.18
N TYR A 28 9.25 -0.08 7.16
CA TYR A 28 10.57 -0.71 6.93
C TYR A 28 10.88 -0.94 5.44
N LEU A 29 9.87 -1.07 4.57
CA LEU A 29 10.07 -1.35 3.14
C LEU A 29 10.97 -0.33 2.41
N PRO A 30 10.92 0.98 2.71
CA PRO A 30 11.86 1.94 2.14
C PRO A 30 13.32 1.69 2.52
N GLN A 31 13.58 1.19 3.74
CA GLN A 31 14.92 0.94 4.27
C GLN A 31 15.62 -0.19 3.51
N VAL A 32 14.83 -1.16 3.04
CA VAL A 32 15.29 -2.26 2.18
C VAL A 32 15.10 -1.99 0.69
N LYS A 33 14.90 -0.72 0.30
CA LYS A 33 14.80 -0.24 -1.10
C LYS A 33 13.61 -0.82 -1.89
N LEU A 34 12.50 -1.14 -1.22
CA LEU A 34 11.30 -1.67 -1.86
C LEU A 34 10.23 -0.62 -2.19
N ILE A 35 10.43 0.65 -1.85
CA ILE A 35 9.43 1.73 -1.98
C ILE A 35 8.80 1.87 -3.39
N ASN A 36 9.58 1.61 -4.46
CA ASN A 36 9.12 1.77 -5.85
C ASN A 36 8.77 0.43 -6.52
N THR A 37 8.41 -0.58 -5.72
CA THR A 37 8.11 -1.92 -6.22
C THR A 37 6.62 -2.24 -6.06
N ASP A 38 6.13 -3.18 -6.86
CA ASP A 38 4.76 -3.70 -6.72
C ASP A 38 4.50 -4.28 -5.33
N ILE A 39 5.54 -4.75 -4.63
CA ILE A 39 5.43 -5.26 -3.27
C ILE A 39 4.98 -4.13 -2.33
N PHE A 40 5.59 -2.95 -2.40
CA PHE A 40 5.20 -1.82 -1.56
C PHE A 40 3.74 -1.44 -1.78
N THR A 41 3.32 -1.32 -3.04
CA THR A 41 1.92 -1.01 -3.39
C THR A 41 0.95 -2.08 -2.86
N LYS A 42 1.28 -3.36 -2.97
CA LYS A 42 0.44 -4.45 -2.44
C LYS A 42 0.30 -4.39 -0.92
N PHE A 43 1.38 -4.08 -0.20
CA PHE A 43 1.34 -3.91 1.25
C PHE A 43 0.48 -2.71 1.64
N MET A 44 0.61 -1.57 0.96
CA MET A 44 -0.23 -0.39 1.18
C MET A 44 -1.72 -0.71 0.97
N LYS A 45 -2.07 -1.44 -0.10
CA LYS A 45 -3.46 -1.86 -0.36
C LYS A 45 -3.98 -2.81 0.71
N LEU A 46 -3.14 -3.74 1.16
CA LEU A 46 -3.50 -4.68 2.22
C LEU A 46 -3.73 -3.96 3.56
N ASP A 47 -2.89 -2.99 3.90
CA ASP A 47 -3.03 -2.17 5.12
C ASP A 47 -4.32 -1.36 5.09
N ALA A 48 -4.64 -0.73 3.96
CA ALA A 48 -5.91 -0.02 3.79
C ALA A 48 -7.12 -0.95 4.00
N ALA A 49 -7.13 -2.13 3.34
CA ALA A 49 -8.20 -3.11 3.50
C ALA A 49 -8.30 -3.65 4.94
N TYR A 50 -7.16 -3.87 5.60
CA TYR A 50 -7.11 -4.30 7.00
C TYR A 50 -7.68 -3.23 7.94
N CYS A 51 -7.30 -1.96 7.77
CA CYS A 51 -7.89 -0.86 8.52
C CYS A 51 -9.41 -0.74 8.30
N GLN A 52 -9.90 -0.95 7.07
CA GLN A 52 -11.34 -0.95 6.80
C GLN A 52 -12.06 -2.09 7.54
N LEU A 53 -11.46 -3.27 7.63
CA LEU A 53 -12.02 -4.39 8.40
C LEU A 53 -12.13 -4.06 9.90
N GLU A 54 -11.06 -3.52 10.49
CA GLU A 54 -11.03 -3.10 11.90
C GLU A 54 -12.10 -2.03 12.21
N LEU A 55 -12.37 -1.15 11.24
CA LEU A 55 -13.38 -0.09 11.37
C LEU A 55 -14.81 -0.54 11.00
N GLY A 56 -14.99 -1.77 10.50
CA GLY A 56 -16.29 -2.24 10.02
C GLY A 56 -16.77 -1.59 8.71
N LEU A 57 -15.84 -1.02 7.93
CA LEU A 57 -16.10 -0.32 6.67
C LEU A 57 -15.66 -1.13 5.43
N TYR A 58 -15.23 -2.37 5.62
CA TYR A 58 -14.79 -3.22 4.52
C TYR A 58 -15.91 -3.44 3.50
N GLY A 59 -15.57 -3.22 2.24
CA GLY A 59 -16.51 -3.29 1.12
C GLY A 59 -17.17 -1.97 0.76
N LEU A 60 -16.93 -0.88 1.50
CA LEU A 60 -17.34 0.47 1.09
C LEU A 60 -16.23 1.17 0.30
N CYS A 61 -16.64 1.89 -0.75
CA CYS A 61 -15.76 2.73 -1.54
C CYS A 61 -15.21 3.88 -0.71
N SER A 62 -13.89 4.04 -0.68
CA SER A 62 -13.18 5.08 0.07
C SER A 62 -13.50 6.52 -0.37
N ASP A 63 -14.00 6.71 -1.60
CA ASP A 63 -14.29 8.06 -2.13
C ASP A 63 -15.77 8.46 -2.04
N CYS A 64 -16.70 7.49 -2.10
CA CYS A 64 -18.13 7.79 -2.19
C CYS A 64 -19.01 7.02 -1.20
N GLU A 65 -18.41 6.17 -0.37
CA GLU A 65 -19.08 5.42 0.72
C GLU A 65 -20.19 4.45 0.25
N ILE A 66 -20.29 4.17 -1.05
CA ILE A 66 -21.19 3.15 -1.61
C ILE A 66 -20.45 1.80 -1.67
N ASP A 67 -21.19 0.71 -1.60
CA ASP A 67 -20.67 -0.65 -1.76
C ASP A 67 -19.80 -0.80 -3.03
N ILE A 68 -18.63 -1.41 -2.85
CA ILE A 68 -17.77 -1.92 -3.91
C ILE A 68 -18.43 -3.19 -4.47
N GLU A 69 -18.47 -3.31 -5.78
CA GLU A 69 -19.16 -4.40 -6.45
C GLU A 69 -18.55 -5.76 -6.04
N PRO A 70 -19.36 -6.74 -5.58
CA PRO A 70 -18.84 -8.01 -5.09
C PRO A 70 -17.88 -8.73 -6.06
N PRO A 71 -18.12 -8.76 -7.39
CA PRO A 71 -17.16 -9.35 -8.33
C PRO A 71 -15.77 -8.70 -8.30
N ARG A 72 -15.66 -7.40 -7.97
CA ARG A 72 -14.37 -6.72 -7.81
C ARG A 72 -13.65 -7.18 -6.56
N LEU A 73 -14.34 -7.25 -5.42
CA LEU A 73 -13.75 -7.72 -4.16
C LEU A 73 -13.36 -9.20 -4.23
N ILE A 74 -14.12 -10.02 -4.96
CA ILE A 74 -13.76 -11.42 -5.22
C ILE A 74 -12.48 -11.51 -6.07
N ALA A 75 -12.32 -10.63 -7.07
CA ALA A 75 -11.13 -10.59 -7.91
C ALA A 75 -9.92 -10.02 -7.19
N ASP A 76 -10.11 -8.97 -6.39
CA ASP A 76 -9.09 -8.35 -5.54
C ASP A 76 -9.74 -7.87 -4.22
N PRO A 77 -9.51 -8.58 -3.09
CA PRO A 77 -10.10 -8.23 -1.81
C PRO A 77 -9.49 -6.96 -1.20
N THR A 78 -8.45 -6.40 -1.81
CA THR A 78 -7.81 -5.15 -1.37
C THR A 78 -8.30 -3.93 -2.16
N GLU A 79 -9.29 -4.09 -3.04
CA GLU A 79 -9.90 -2.99 -3.76
C GLU A 79 -10.48 -1.95 -2.80
N GLN A 80 -10.20 -0.67 -3.06
CA GLN A 80 -10.58 0.46 -2.19
C GLN A 80 -11.67 1.33 -2.79
N ARG A 81 -12.00 1.11 -4.07
CA ARG A 81 -12.91 1.95 -4.85
C ARG A 81 -13.90 1.12 -5.65
N CYS A 82 -15.12 1.64 -5.78
CA CYS A 82 -16.07 1.13 -6.76
C CYS A 82 -15.58 1.43 -8.18
N THR A 83 -16.20 0.79 -9.19
CA THR A 83 -15.81 0.95 -10.59
C THR A 83 -15.79 2.41 -11.06
N ASP A 84 -16.76 3.22 -10.63
CA ASP A 84 -16.89 4.61 -11.07
C ASP A 84 -15.79 5.50 -10.49
N CYS A 85 -15.52 5.37 -9.20
CA CYS A 85 -14.48 6.15 -8.53
C CYS A 85 -13.08 5.75 -9.00
N GLU A 86 -12.82 4.45 -9.21
CA GLU A 86 -11.55 3.97 -9.76
C GLU A 86 -11.28 4.55 -11.16
N GLN A 87 -12.30 4.66 -12.01
CA GLN A 87 -12.15 5.30 -13.32
C GLN A 87 -11.79 6.79 -13.23
N LYS A 88 -12.34 7.52 -12.26
CA LYS A 88 -12.01 8.94 -12.02
C LYS A 88 -10.58 9.08 -11.50
N PHE A 89 -10.24 8.32 -10.46
CA PHE A 89 -8.91 8.29 -9.85
C PHE A 89 -7.81 8.03 -10.89
N ARG A 90 -7.98 7.01 -11.75
CA ARG A 90 -7.00 6.71 -12.81
C ARG A 90 -6.85 7.82 -13.85
N ARG A 91 -7.90 8.62 -14.10
CA ARG A 91 -7.80 9.77 -15.01
C ARG A 91 -6.98 10.88 -14.37
N GLU A 92 -7.29 11.23 -13.12
CA GLU A 92 -6.62 12.29 -12.35
C GLU A 92 -5.14 11.97 -12.13
N HIS A 93 -4.81 10.76 -11.66
CA HIS A 93 -3.42 10.32 -11.50
C HIS A 93 -2.62 10.37 -12.81
N ARG A 94 -3.25 10.08 -13.96
CA ARG A 94 -2.59 10.25 -15.27
C ARG A 94 -2.44 11.70 -15.69
N HIS A 95 -3.27 12.61 -15.19
CA HIS A 95 -3.11 14.05 -15.44
C HIS A 95 -1.98 14.63 -14.59
N GLU A 96 -1.88 14.26 -13.31
CA GLU A 96 -0.79 14.69 -12.42
C GLU A 96 0.59 14.27 -12.95
N LEU A 97 0.73 13.04 -13.44
CA LEU A 97 1.98 12.56 -14.04
C LEU A 97 2.38 13.30 -15.32
N ARG A 98 1.43 13.93 -16.03
CA ARG A 98 1.72 14.73 -17.23
C ARG A 98 2.08 16.17 -16.94
N LEU A 99 1.66 16.69 -15.79
CA LEU A 99 1.93 18.08 -15.38
C LEU A 99 3.27 18.20 -14.64
N ASN A 100 3.81 17.09 -14.14
CA ASN A 100 5.09 17.02 -13.46
C ASN A 100 6.27 16.64 -14.38
N HIS A 101 6.12 16.83 -15.70
CA HIS A 101 7.14 16.64 -16.73
C HIS A 101 7.22 17.88 -17.62
#